data_AF-U4TTD9-F1
#
_entry.id   AF-U4TTD9-F1
#
_cell.length_a   1.000
_cell.length_b   1.000
_cell.length_c   1.000
_cell.angle_alpha   90.00
_cell.angle_beta   90.00
_cell.angle_gamma   90.00
#
_symmetry.space_group_name_H-M   'P 1'
#
loop_
_entity.id
_entity.type
_entity.pdbx_description
1 polymer ?
#
loop_
_entity_poly.entity_id
_entity_poly.type
_entity_poly.pdbx_seq_one_letter_code
_entity_poly.pdbx_strand_id
1 'polypeptide(L)'
;MSLQLVLASLFPPRGDLVWENQLDWQPVPFNYWPIHEDHVLADPLQNCPRYNKLFWKYLNSTEGKMLFENHTDLIKYLEHHTGSPMYSKAFADLKKMAMIIRSGPKASISKFSRFLVKKIIDDSYTKIKGEYYKGTKIFLYSAHEFNIAVLLRYLDVFYPHVPPYGSYVIIELHNYGTVRGFKFFYQDYTEDGPKHLNIPGCGGHFCKLTRFVRLFQHMLPESDRECFNVAGL
;
A
#
# COMPACT_ATOMS: atom_id res chain seq x y z
N MET A 1 3.03 -14.39 -7.97
CA MET A 1 3.39 -14.54 -9.40
C MET A 1 3.51 -13.21 -10.13
N SER A 2 2.66 -12.20 -9.87
CA SER A 2 2.68 -10.92 -10.60
C SER A 2 4.07 -10.25 -10.68
N LEU A 3 4.82 -10.21 -9.57
CA LEU A 3 6.18 -9.67 -9.55
C LEU A 3 7.11 -10.34 -10.58
N GLN A 4 7.03 -11.66 -10.75
CA GLN A 4 7.91 -12.40 -11.66
C GLN A 4 7.64 -12.01 -13.13
N LEU A 5 6.38 -11.77 -13.50
CA LEU A 5 6.01 -11.30 -14.83
C LEU A 5 6.51 -9.87 -15.07
N VAL A 6 6.39 -9.01 -14.07
CA VAL A 6 6.93 -7.64 -14.13
C VAL A 6 8.46 -7.69 -14.30
N LEU A 7 9.16 -8.52 -13.52
CA LEU A 7 10.61 -8.68 -13.61
C LEU A 7 11.06 -9.24 -14.96
N ALA A 8 10.34 -10.19 -15.53
CA ALA A 8 10.61 -10.71 -16.87
C ALA A 8 10.55 -9.60 -17.94
N SER A 9 9.58 -8.67 -17.82
CA SER A 9 9.46 -7.54 -18.75
C SER A 9 10.50 -6.43 -18.53
N LEU A 10 10.88 -6.16 -17.27
CA LEU A 10 11.84 -5.11 -16.93
C LEU A 10 13.28 -5.51 -17.24
N PHE A 11 13.59 -6.80 -17.11
CA PHE A 11 14.95 -7.32 -17.24
C PHE A 11 15.00 -8.49 -18.23
N PRO A 12 14.73 -8.27 -19.53
CA PRO A 12 15.02 -9.28 -20.54
C PRO A 12 16.54 -9.56 -20.58
N PRO A 13 16.96 -10.84 -20.69
CA PRO A 13 18.39 -11.19 -20.79
C PRO A 13 19.05 -10.55 -22.03
N ARG A 14 20.30 -10.11 -21.89
CA ARG A 14 21.10 -9.53 -22.98
C ARG A 14 22.56 -9.94 -22.85
N GLY A 15 23.22 -10.15 -23.99
CA GLY A 15 24.64 -10.56 -24.02
C GLY A 15 24.86 -11.82 -23.21
N ASP A 16 25.82 -11.79 -22.29
CA ASP A 16 26.20 -12.92 -21.43
C ASP A 16 25.10 -13.37 -20.45
N LEU A 17 24.01 -12.61 -20.29
CA LEU A 17 22.84 -13.01 -19.48
C LEU A 17 21.87 -13.92 -20.24
N VAL A 18 22.03 -14.09 -21.56
CA VAL A 18 21.24 -15.04 -22.35
C VAL A 18 21.79 -16.44 -22.11
N TRP A 19 21.10 -17.20 -21.27
CA TRP A 19 21.51 -18.56 -20.91
C TRP A 19 20.84 -19.64 -21.77
N GLU A 20 19.71 -19.31 -22.41
CA GLU A 20 18.98 -20.18 -23.34
C GLU A 20 18.46 -19.34 -24.52
N ASN A 21 18.77 -19.75 -25.75
CA ASN A 21 18.49 -18.97 -26.95
C ASN A 21 17.00 -18.92 -27.30
N GLN A 22 16.22 -19.90 -26.83
CA GLN A 22 14.77 -19.97 -27.09
C GLN A 22 13.92 -19.39 -25.96
N LEU A 23 14.54 -18.80 -24.93
CA LEU A 23 13.86 -18.31 -23.74
C LEU A 23 14.36 -16.92 -23.34
N ASP A 24 13.59 -15.89 -23.69
CA ASP A 24 13.85 -14.48 -23.31
C ASP A 24 13.46 -14.21 -21.85
N TRP A 25 14.07 -14.95 -20.93
CA TRP A 25 13.82 -14.85 -19.49
C TRP A 25 15.11 -15.13 -18.72
N GLN A 26 15.30 -14.39 -17.64
CA GLN A 26 16.36 -14.67 -16.67
C GLN A 26 15.79 -14.71 -15.25
N PRO A 27 16.38 -15.52 -14.35
CA PRO A 27 15.99 -15.53 -12.97
C PRO A 27 16.36 -14.21 -12.29
N VAL A 28 15.35 -13.51 -11.76
CA VAL A 28 15.56 -12.34 -10.90
C VAL A 28 15.11 -12.69 -9.49
N PRO A 29 16.00 -12.60 -8.48
CA PRO A 29 15.63 -12.96 -7.11
C PRO A 29 14.60 -11.97 -6.57
N PHE A 30 13.65 -12.49 -5.81
CA PHE A 30 12.70 -11.70 -5.04
C PHE A 30 12.59 -12.28 -3.63
N ASN A 31 12.30 -11.42 -2.67
CA ASN A 31 12.10 -11.81 -1.28
C ASN A 31 10.62 -11.71 -0.94
N TYR A 32 10.19 -12.55 0.00
CA TYR A 32 8.88 -12.45 0.62
C TYR A 32 9.02 -12.78 2.10
N TRP A 33 8.08 -12.26 2.89
CA TRP A 33 7.94 -12.60 4.29
C TRP A 33 6.70 -13.48 4.46
N PRO A 34 6.70 -14.45 5.39
CA PRO A 34 5.47 -15.10 5.83
C PRO A 34 4.46 -14.04 6.30
N ILE A 35 3.17 -14.25 6.05
CA ILE A 35 2.10 -13.27 6.33
C ILE A 35 2.16 -12.74 7.77
N HIS A 36 2.44 -13.60 8.74
CA HIS A 36 2.49 -13.23 10.17
C HIS A 36 3.70 -12.36 10.56
N GLU A 37 4.72 -12.30 9.71
CA GLU A 37 5.95 -11.51 9.91
C GLU A 37 5.96 -10.23 9.05
N ASP A 38 5.12 -10.17 8.01
CA ASP A 38 5.08 -9.07 7.05
C ASP A 38 4.23 -7.87 7.50
N HIS A 39 4.75 -7.08 8.43
CA HIS A 39 4.12 -5.85 8.89
C HIS A 39 4.13 -4.70 7.85
N VAL A 40 4.72 -4.90 6.66
CA VAL A 40 4.87 -3.87 5.62
C VAL A 40 3.77 -3.98 4.57
N LEU A 41 3.54 -5.17 4.03
CA LEU A 41 2.62 -5.39 2.90
C LEU A 41 1.45 -6.32 3.22
N ALA A 42 1.57 -7.25 4.18
CA ALA A 42 0.50 -8.19 4.42
C ALA A 42 -0.73 -7.53 5.06
N ASP A 43 -1.87 -8.20 4.92
CA ASP A 43 -3.13 -7.75 5.47
C ASP A 43 -3.01 -7.56 6.99
N PRO A 44 -3.15 -6.33 7.50
CA PRO A 44 -2.95 -6.08 8.90
C PRO A 44 -3.98 -6.81 9.77
N LEU A 45 -5.13 -7.26 9.23
CA LEU A 45 -6.09 -8.08 9.99
C LEU A 45 -5.47 -9.42 10.44
N GLN A 46 -4.45 -9.91 9.74
CA GLN A 46 -3.86 -11.23 9.98
C GLN A 46 -2.59 -11.18 10.83
N ASN A 47 -1.91 -10.03 10.90
CA ASN A 47 -0.60 -9.93 11.55
C ASN A 47 -0.42 -8.73 12.49
N CYS A 48 -1.44 -7.88 12.62
CA CYS A 48 -1.43 -6.73 13.52
C CYS A 48 -2.63 -6.81 14.48
N PRO A 49 -2.49 -7.47 15.65
CA PRO A 49 -3.57 -7.62 16.63
C PRO A 49 -4.22 -6.29 17.04
N ARG A 50 -3.41 -5.22 17.20
CA ARG A 50 -3.92 -3.88 17.51
C ARG A 50 -4.85 -3.38 16.42
N TYR A 51 -4.48 -3.55 15.15
CA TYR A 51 -5.32 -3.15 14.05
C TYR A 51 -6.60 -3.98 13.97
N ASN A 52 -6.50 -5.31 14.08
CA ASN A 52 -7.68 -6.19 14.10
C ASN A 52 -8.72 -5.71 15.13
N LYS A 53 -8.28 -5.36 16.35
CA LYS A 53 -9.15 -4.77 17.39
C LYS A 53 -9.77 -3.44 16.96
N LEU A 54 -8.99 -2.53 16.37
CA LEU A 54 -9.49 -1.22 15.92
C LEU A 54 -10.47 -1.34 14.74
N PHE A 55 -10.25 -2.29 13.83
CA PHE A 55 -11.14 -2.58 12.71
C PHE A 55 -12.51 -3.02 13.20
N TRP A 56 -12.57 -4.01 14.10
CA TRP A 56 -13.84 -4.47 14.66
C TRP A 56 -14.51 -3.43 15.55
N LYS A 57 -13.72 -2.63 16.29
CA LYS A 57 -14.25 -1.48 17.03
C LYS A 57 -14.93 -0.48 16.09
N TYR A 58 -14.32 -0.16 14.95
CA TYR A 58 -14.91 0.73 13.95
C TYR A 58 -16.17 0.13 13.32
N LEU A 59 -16.14 -1.14 12.89
CA LEU A 59 -17.31 -1.80 12.31
C LEU A 59 -18.51 -1.85 13.27
N ASN A 60 -18.26 -1.89 14.59
CA ASN A 60 -19.31 -1.86 15.61
C ASN A 60 -19.78 -0.44 15.98
N SER A 61 -19.11 0.63 15.51
CA SER A 61 -19.54 2.01 15.75
C SER A 61 -20.76 2.38 14.90
N THR A 62 -21.40 3.50 15.22
CA THR A 62 -22.54 4.02 14.44
C THR A 62 -22.15 4.22 12.98
N GLU A 63 -21.00 4.85 12.74
CA GLU A 63 -20.48 5.09 11.39
C GLU A 63 -20.21 3.79 10.63
N GLY A 64 -19.61 2.79 11.31
CA GLY A 64 -19.33 1.49 10.72
C GLY A 64 -20.60 0.69 10.38
N LYS A 65 -21.63 0.75 11.23
CA LYS A 65 -22.92 0.12 10.96
C LYS A 65 -23.66 0.80 9.81
N MET A 66 -23.68 2.13 9.76
CA MET A 66 -24.26 2.92 8.67
C MET A 66 -23.63 2.61 7.30
N LEU A 67 -22.40 2.07 7.26
CA LEU A 67 -21.81 1.58 6.01
C LEU A 67 -22.64 0.45 5.37
N PHE A 68 -23.32 -0.37 6.17
CA PHE A 68 -24.00 -1.57 5.66
C PHE A 68 -25.51 -1.55 5.88
N GLU A 69 -26.06 -0.57 6.61
CA GLU A 69 -27.49 -0.45 6.91
C GLU A 69 -28.38 -0.50 5.66
N ASN A 70 -28.03 0.26 4.60
CA ASN A 70 -28.79 0.30 3.34
C ASN A 70 -28.64 -0.96 2.46
N HIS A 71 -27.86 -1.95 2.89
CA HIS A 71 -27.63 -3.18 2.14
C HIS A 71 -28.14 -4.43 2.86
N THR A 72 -28.91 -4.26 3.94
CA THR A 72 -29.41 -5.38 4.76
C THR A 72 -30.15 -6.45 3.94
N ASP A 73 -30.96 -6.05 2.95
CA ASP A 73 -31.70 -6.99 2.11
C ASP A 73 -30.79 -7.71 1.11
N LEU A 74 -29.87 -6.99 0.48
CA LEU A 74 -28.84 -7.58 -0.38
C LEU A 74 -27.97 -8.57 0.40
N ILE A 75 -27.60 -8.21 1.62
CA ILE A 75 -26.83 -9.07 2.52
C ILE A 75 -27.59 -10.36 2.81
N LYS A 76 -28.86 -10.29 3.22
CA LYS A 76 -29.69 -11.48 3.48
C LYS A 76 -29.85 -12.34 2.24
N TYR A 77 -30.05 -11.72 1.08
CA TYR A 77 -30.12 -12.42 -0.21
C TYR A 77 -28.82 -13.18 -0.49
N LEU A 78 -27.66 -12.53 -0.33
CA LEU A 78 -26.37 -13.17 -0.55
C LEU A 78 -26.12 -14.29 0.46
N GLU A 79 -26.42 -14.10 1.74
CA GLU A 79 -26.28 -15.15 2.75
C GLU A 79 -27.13 -16.38 2.40
N HIS A 80 -28.38 -16.18 1.98
CA HIS A 80 -29.29 -17.25 1.59
C HIS A 80 -28.80 -18.02 0.35
N HIS A 81 -28.33 -17.33 -0.67
CA HIS A 81 -27.95 -17.95 -1.95
C HIS A 81 -26.50 -18.43 -2.02
N THR A 82 -25.60 -17.87 -1.21
CA THR A 82 -24.18 -18.28 -1.19
C THR A 82 -23.87 -19.25 -0.06
N GLY A 83 -24.74 -19.38 0.94
CA GLY A 83 -24.48 -20.12 2.17
C GLY A 83 -23.36 -19.54 3.03
N SER A 84 -22.83 -18.37 2.68
CA SER A 84 -21.72 -17.72 3.39
C SER A 84 -22.25 -16.59 4.26
N PRO A 85 -22.05 -16.63 5.59
CA PRO A 85 -22.48 -15.55 6.45
C PRO A 85 -21.64 -14.29 6.24
N MET A 86 -22.19 -13.13 6.60
CA MET A 86 -21.54 -11.81 6.55
C MET A 86 -20.18 -11.74 7.24
N TYR A 87 -19.95 -12.55 8.28
CA TYR A 87 -18.69 -12.58 9.02
C TYR A 87 -17.66 -13.54 8.40
N SER A 88 -17.98 -14.19 7.28
CA SER A 88 -17.03 -15.03 6.56
C SER A 88 -15.91 -14.21 5.91
N LYS A 89 -14.78 -14.88 5.66
CA LYS A 89 -13.61 -14.30 4.98
C LYS A 89 -13.98 -13.70 3.61
N ALA A 90 -14.93 -14.31 2.90
CA ALA A 90 -15.41 -13.82 1.60
C ALA A 90 -15.96 -12.38 1.67
N PHE A 91 -16.66 -12.03 2.75
CA PHE A 91 -17.18 -10.67 2.94
C PHE A 91 -16.20 -9.74 3.66
N ALA A 92 -15.12 -10.26 4.25
CA ALA A 92 -14.14 -9.43 4.94
C ALA A 92 -13.41 -8.48 3.97
N ASP A 93 -13.06 -8.95 2.77
CA ASP A 93 -12.43 -8.13 1.74
C ASP A 93 -13.35 -7.02 1.23
N LEU A 94 -14.62 -7.35 0.99
CA LEU A 94 -15.65 -6.36 0.64
C LEU A 94 -15.81 -5.29 1.74
N LYS A 95 -15.83 -5.70 3.01
CA LYS A 95 -15.95 -4.79 4.15
C LYS A 95 -14.73 -3.88 4.28
N LYS A 96 -13.52 -4.41 4.10
CA LYS A 96 -12.27 -3.62 4.09
C LYS A 96 -12.32 -2.55 3.00
N MET A 97 -12.67 -2.94 1.78
CA MET A 97 -12.75 -1.99 0.67
C MET A 97 -13.88 -0.97 0.86
N ALA A 98 -15.05 -1.40 1.31
CA ALA A 98 -16.16 -0.48 1.63
C ALA A 98 -15.75 0.53 2.71
N MET A 99 -15.06 0.07 3.76
CA MET A 99 -14.51 0.93 4.80
C MET A 99 -13.50 1.92 4.22
N ILE A 100 -12.54 1.46 3.40
CA ILE A 100 -11.58 2.35 2.75
C ILE A 100 -12.29 3.38 1.88
N ILE A 101 -13.28 2.99 1.09
CA ILE A 101 -13.93 3.87 0.13
C ILE A 101 -14.78 4.93 0.86
N ARG A 102 -15.50 4.52 1.91
CA ARG A 102 -16.56 5.34 2.52
C ARG A 102 -16.18 6.01 3.84
N SER A 103 -15.10 5.59 4.50
CA SER A 103 -14.63 6.26 5.71
C SER A 103 -14.04 7.63 5.41
N GLY A 104 -14.08 8.55 6.39
CA GLY A 104 -13.47 9.87 6.27
C GLY A 104 -11.92 9.84 6.31
N PRO A 105 -11.25 10.94 5.93
CA PRO A 105 -9.78 11.01 5.83
C PRO A 105 -9.06 10.83 7.17
N LYS A 106 -9.72 11.13 8.30
CA LYS A 106 -9.17 10.95 9.66
C LYS A 106 -9.36 9.54 10.24
N ALA A 107 -9.97 8.62 9.49
CA ALA A 107 -10.21 7.26 10.00
C ALA A 107 -8.89 6.50 10.19
N SER A 108 -8.85 5.59 11.18
CA SER A 108 -7.61 4.86 11.54
C SER A 108 -6.99 4.07 10.37
N ILE A 109 -7.78 3.79 9.32
CA ILE A 109 -7.38 3.18 8.04
C ILE A 109 -6.26 3.95 7.33
N SER A 110 -6.21 5.28 7.48
CA SER A 110 -5.17 6.10 6.85
C SER A 110 -3.77 5.78 7.37
N LYS A 111 -3.66 5.11 8.52
CA LYS A 111 -2.37 4.77 9.11
C LYS A 111 -1.83 3.39 8.71
N PHE A 112 -2.45 2.66 7.78
CA PHE A 112 -2.00 1.27 7.53
C PHE A 112 -0.74 1.21 6.70
N SER A 113 -0.58 2.14 5.77
CA SER A 113 0.65 2.25 4.99
C SER A 113 1.81 2.83 5.80
N ARG A 114 1.67 3.05 7.12
CA ARG A 114 2.71 3.70 7.92
C ARG A 114 4.05 2.96 7.90
N PHE A 115 4.04 1.63 7.93
CA PHE A 115 5.26 0.83 7.89
C PHE A 115 5.92 0.88 6.51
N LEU A 116 5.12 0.77 5.44
CA LEU A 116 5.61 0.94 4.08
C LEU A 116 6.18 2.35 3.84
N VAL A 117 5.49 3.39 4.29
CA VAL A 117 5.96 4.78 4.16
C VAL A 117 7.24 5.02 4.98
N LYS A 118 7.31 4.49 6.21
CA LYS A 118 8.54 4.53 7.02
C LYS A 118 9.70 3.86 6.29
N LYS A 119 9.47 2.67 5.75
CA LYS A 119 10.47 1.93 4.95
C LYS A 119 10.94 2.74 3.74
N ILE A 120 10.04 3.35 2.98
CA ILE A 120 10.38 4.20 1.82
C ILE A 120 11.23 5.41 2.25
N ILE A 121 10.87 6.07 3.36
CA ILE A 121 11.63 7.19 3.91
C ILE A 121 13.04 6.74 4.31
N ASP A 122 13.15 5.63 5.05
CA ASP A 122 14.43 5.11 5.53
C ASP A 122 15.33 4.68 4.38
N ASP A 123 14.81 3.90 3.43
CA ASP A 123 15.55 3.47 2.23
C ASP A 123 16.02 4.69 1.42
N SER A 124 15.22 5.77 1.37
CA SER A 124 15.59 7.02 0.72
C SER A 124 16.73 7.74 1.43
N TYR A 125 16.70 7.84 2.76
CA TYR A 125 17.80 8.44 3.54
C TYR A 125 19.08 7.63 3.44
N THR A 126 18.99 6.31 3.55
CA THR A 126 20.08 5.35 3.35
C THR A 126 20.72 5.55 1.97
N LYS A 127 19.89 5.65 0.91
CA LYS A 127 20.35 5.97 -0.45
C LYS A 127 21.04 7.33 -0.56
N ILE A 128 20.55 8.36 0.13
CA ILE A 128 21.13 9.71 0.13
C ILE A 128 22.51 9.71 0.78
N LYS A 129 22.66 9.02 1.91
CA LYS A 129 23.93 8.93 2.66
C LYS A 129 25.00 8.09 1.93
N GLY A 130 24.59 7.27 0.96
CA GLY A 130 25.48 6.30 0.31
C GLY A 130 25.83 5.11 1.21
N GLU A 131 25.13 4.97 2.34
CA GLU A 131 25.21 3.84 3.25
C GLU A 131 24.32 2.72 2.69
N TYR A 132 24.84 1.50 2.50
CA TYR A 132 24.09 0.31 2.06
C TYR A 132 23.32 0.43 0.71
N TYR A 133 23.08 -0.69 0.03
CA TYR A 133 22.57 -0.74 -1.36
C TYR A 133 23.50 -0.15 -2.45
N LYS A 134 24.77 -0.57 -2.49
CA LYS A 134 25.66 -0.28 -3.64
C LYS A 134 25.00 -0.80 -4.92
N GLY A 135 24.41 0.11 -5.68
CA GLY A 135 23.81 -0.18 -6.98
C GLY A 135 22.29 -0.16 -7.04
N THR A 136 21.54 -0.42 -5.95
CA THR A 136 20.06 -0.50 -6.03
C THR A 136 19.46 0.83 -6.52
N LYS A 137 18.66 0.76 -7.58
CA LYS A 137 17.99 1.92 -8.21
C LYS A 137 16.47 1.88 -8.06
N ILE A 138 15.89 0.70 -7.83
CA ILE A 138 14.45 0.48 -7.75
C ILE A 138 14.15 -0.55 -6.66
N PHE A 139 13.05 -0.32 -5.93
CA PHE A 139 12.41 -1.30 -5.07
C PHE A 139 11.03 -1.59 -5.67
N LEU A 140 10.70 -2.87 -5.85
CA LEU A 140 9.42 -3.31 -6.37
C LEU A 140 8.66 -4.05 -5.27
N TYR A 141 7.48 -3.53 -4.91
CA TYR A 141 6.61 -4.12 -3.91
C TYR A 141 5.35 -4.65 -4.62
N SER A 142 5.25 -5.97 -4.75
CA SER A 142 4.05 -6.63 -5.31
C SER A 142 3.09 -6.96 -4.19
N ALA A 143 1.92 -6.33 -4.19
CA ALA A 143 0.95 -6.43 -3.09
C ALA A 143 -0.49 -6.48 -3.62
N HIS A 144 -1.45 -6.01 -2.83
CA HIS A 144 -2.89 -6.05 -3.14
C HIS A 144 -3.46 -4.66 -3.43
N GLU A 145 -4.65 -4.62 -4.05
CA GLU A 145 -5.44 -3.41 -4.27
C GLU A 145 -5.66 -2.62 -2.98
N PHE A 146 -5.80 -3.33 -1.86
CA PHE A 146 -5.88 -2.76 -0.53
C PHE A 146 -4.65 -1.89 -0.20
N ASN A 147 -3.43 -2.36 -0.49
CA ASN A 147 -2.19 -1.63 -0.21
C ASN A 147 -2.10 -0.33 -1.00
N ILE A 148 -2.52 -0.35 -2.27
CA ILE A 148 -2.59 0.86 -3.10
C ILE A 148 -3.60 1.83 -2.51
N ALA A 149 -4.81 1.37 -2.20
CA ALA A 149 -5.86 2.21 -1.66
C ALA A 149 -5.47 2.85 -0.32
N VAL A 150 -4.89 2.08 0.61
CA VAL A 150 -4.43 2.62 1.89
C VAL A 150 -3.21 3.54 1.76
N LEU A 151 -2.32 3.32 0.77
CA LEU A 151 -1.21 4.23 0.49
C LEU A 151 -1.71 5.57 -0.06
N LEU A 152 -2.63 5.56 -1.02
CA LEU A 152 -3.25 6.77 -1.54
C LEU A 152 -4.03 7.52 -0.45
N ARG A 153 -4.68 6.80 0.46
CA ARG A 153 -5.35 7.37 1.65
C ARG A 153 -4.35 7.99 2.63
N TYR A 154 -3.25 7.30 2.90
CA TYR A 154 -2.17 7.82 3.75
C TYR A 154 -1.64 9.14 3.18
N LEU A 155 -1.51 9.23 1.87
CA LEU A 155 -1.02 10.39 1.12
C LEU A 155 -2.07 11.48 0.88
N ASP A 156 -3.31 11.29 1.34
CA ASP A 156 -4.45 12.21 1.16
C ASP A 156 -4.75 12.57 -0.31
N VAL A 157 -4.59 11.59 -1.21
CA VAL A 157 -4.84 11.72 -2.66
C VAL A 157 -5.75 10.62 -3.21
N PHE A 158 -6.36 9.83 -2.33
CA PHE A 158 -7.31 8.79 -2.71
C PHE A 158 -8.65 9.39 -3.09
N TYR A 159 -9.17 9.02 -4.26
CA TYR A 159 -10.56 9.20 -4.61
C TYR A 159 -11.33 7.87 -4.42
N PRO A 160 -12.65 7.88 -4.19
CA PRO A 160 -13.43 6.65 -3.99
C PRO A 160 -13.41 5.70 -5.21
N HIS A 161 -12.60 4.65 -5.16
CA HIS A 161 -12.57 3.57 -6.18
C HIS A 161 -11.92 2.30 -5.62
N VAL A 162 -12.01 1.21 -6.39
CA VAL A 162 -11.21 0.00 -6.20
C VAL A 162 -10.03 0.08 -7.17
N PRO A 163 -8.76 0.04 -6.70
CA PRO A 163 -7.62 0.01 -7.60
C PRO A 163 -7.70 -1.19 -8.57
N PRO A 164 -7.62 -0.96 -9.90
CA PRO A 164 -7.79 -2.03 -10.86
C PRO A 164 -6.59 -2.98 -10.90
N TYR A 165 -6.76 -4.14 -11.52
CA TYR A 165 -5.65 -5.08 -11.73
C TYR A 165 -4.50 -4.43 -12.50
N GLY A 166 -3.27 -4.70 -12.07
CA GLY A 166 -2.07 -4.14 -12.67
C GLY A 166 -1.79 -2.67 -12.29
N SER A 167 -2.68 -2.01 -11.56
CA SER A 167 -2.43 -0.64 -11.08
C SER A 167 -1.19 -0.56 -10.21
N TYR A 168 -0.54 0.61 -10.21
CA TYR A 168 0.70 0.81 -9.46
C TYR A 168 0.88 2.26 -9.02
N VAL A 169 1.65 2.46 -7.95
CA VAL A 169 2.10 3.77 -7.48
C VAL A 169 3.61 3.86 -7.68
N ILE A 170 4.07 4.94 -8.32
CA ILE A 170 5.49 5.26 -8.45
C ILE A 170 5.84 6.36 -7.47
N ILE A 171 6.92 6.17 -6.71
CA ILE A 171 7.50 7.18 -5.83
C ILE A 171 8.96 7.36 -6.24
N GLU A 172 9.25 8.48 -6.88
CA GLU A 172 10.58 8.76 -7.43
C GLU A 172 11.36 9.66 -6.47
N LEU A 173 12.54 9.21 -6.03
CA LEU A 173 13.48 10.06 -5.30
C LEU A 173 14.36 10.85 -6.28
N HIS A 174 14.14 12.17 -6.34
CA HIS A 174 14.87 13.09 -7.21
C HIS A 174 15.96 13.85 -6.44
N ASN A 175 17.02 14.23 -7.17
CA ASN A 175 18.09 15.10 -6.71
C ASN A 175 18.25 16.32 -7.62
N TYR A 176 17.91 17.50 -7.13
CA TYR A 176 18.12 18.78 -7.82
C TYR A 176 19.19 19.57 -7.07
N GLY A 177 20.46 19.33 -7.41
CA GLY A 177 21.61 19.92 -6.73
C GLY A 177 21.75 19.40 -5.30
N THR A 178 21.45 20.27 -4.33
CA THR A 178 21.45 19.94 -2.89
C THR A 178 20.07 19.56 -2.36
N VAL A 179 19.02 19.71 -3.18
CA VAL A 179 17.63 19.49 -2.76
C VAL A 179 17.17 18.10 -3.18
N ARG A 180 16.75 17.29 -2.20
CA ARG A 180 16.16 15.96 -2.39
C ARG A 180 14.66 16.01 -2.15
N GLY A 181 13.90 15.22 -2.90
CA GLY A 181 12.46 15.13 -2.74
C GLY A 181 11.81 14.08 -3.62
N PHE A 182 10.51 13.93 -3.44
CA PHE A 182 9.71 12.93 -4.11
C PHE A 182 8.83 13.53 -5.21
N LYS A 183 8.64 12.74 -6.27
CA LYS A 183 7.49 12.84 -7.17
C LYS A 183 6.66 11.58 -7.05
N PHE A 184 5.34 11.71 -7.18
CA PHE A 184 4.39 10.63 -6.95
C PHE A 184 3.52 10.46 -8.19
N PHE A 185 3.27 9.21 -8.58
CA PHE A 185 2.41 8.90 -9.70
C PHE A 185 1.52 7.71 -9.39
N TYR A 186 0.32 7.68 -9.97
CA TYR A 186 -0.62 6.58 -9.87
C TYR A 186 -1.15 6.20 -11.24
N GLN A 187 -1.05 4.92 -11.59
CA GLN A 187 -1.68 4.37 -12.79
C GLN A 187 -2.93 3.59 -12.40
N ASP A 188 -4.09 4.08 -12.84
CA ASP A 188 -5.41 3.46 -12.69
C ASP A 188 -6.04 3.06 -14.04
N TYR A 189 -5.30 3.20 -15.15
CA TYR A 189 -5.69 2.89 -16.52
C TYR A 189 -6.92 3.64 -17.04
N THR A 190 -7.29 4.75 -16.41
CA THR A 190 -8.27 5.68 -16.99
C THR A 190 -7.63 6.58 -18.06
N GLU A 191 -6.30 6.65 -18.09
CA GLU A 191 -5.46 7.32 -19.08
C GLU A 191 -4.31 6.40 -19.48
N ASP A 192 -3.66 6.65 -20.63
CA ASP A 192 -2.55 5.81 -21.13
C ASP A 192 -1.34 5.80 -20.19
N GLY A 193 -1.10 6.93 -19.49
CA GLY A 193 0.07 7.15 -18.65
C GLY A 193 -0.28 7.30 -17.16
N PRO A 194 0.70 7.10 -16.27
CA PRO A 194 0.49 7.30 -14.84
C PRO A 194 0.26 8.79 -14.53
N LYS A 195 -0.78 9.07 -13.75
CA LYS A 195 -1.14 10.44 -13.35
C LYS A 195 -0.21 10.94 -12.26
N HIS A 196 0.22 12.19 -12.37
CA HIS A 196 0.99 12.84 -11.31
C HIS A 196 0.10 13.11 -10.09
N LEU A 197 0.57 12.75 -8.89
CA LEU A 197 -0.12 13.03 -7.63
C LEU A 197 0.48 14.25 -6.93
N ASN A 198 -0.37 15.22 -6.62
CA ASN A 198 0.01 16.39 -5.84
C ASN A 198 -0.34 16.16 -4.37
N ILE A 199 0.67 15.83 -3.56
CA ILE A 199 0.47 15.56 -2.14
C ILE A 199 0.07 16.87 -1.42
N PRO A 200 -1.11 16.93 -0.76
CA PRO A 200 -1.54 18.10 -0.03
C PRO A 200 -0.47 18.58 0.96
N GLY A 201 -0.21 19.89 0.97
CA GLY A 201 0.78 20.50 1.85
C GLY A 201 2.24 20.38 1.40
N CYS A 202 2.57 19.69 0.31
CA CYS A 202 3.93 19.61 -0.24
C CYS A 202 4.36 20.84 -1.06
N GLY A 203 3.40 21.66 -1.54
CA GLY A 203 3.68 22.90 -2.28
C GLY A 203 3.90 22.73 -3.79
N GLY A 204 3.47 21.60 -4.38
CA GLY A 204 3.49 21.38 -5.83
C GLY A 204 3.87 19.95 -6.21
N HIS A 205 4.33 19.79 -7.45
CA HIS A 205 4.65 18.49 -8.06
C HIS A 205 5.89 17.81 -7.46
N PHE A 206 6.82 18.59 -6.90
CA PHE A 206 8.03 18.08 -6.23
C PHE A 206 7.93 18.31 -4.73
N CYS A 207 7.78 17.24 -3.96
CA CYS A 207 7.73 17.31 -2.50
C CYS A 207 9.11 17.16 -1.88
N LYS A 208 9.66 18.24 -1.32
CA LYS A 208 10.94 18.17 -0.58
C LYS A 208 10.88 17.07 0.48
N LEU A 209 11.92 16.23 0.58
CA LEU A 209 11.93 15.08 1.48
C LEU A 209 11.68 15.49 2.94
N THR A 210 12.33 16.56 3.39
CA THR A 210 12.14 17.12 4.74
C THR A 210 10.72 17.58 5.01
N ARG A 211 10.04 18.14 3.98
CA ARG A 211 8.64 18.55 4.08
C ARG A 211 7.72 17.33 4.14
N PHE A 212 7.95 16.34 3.28
CA PHE A 212 7.20 15.09 3.29
C PHE A 212 7.24 14.42 4.67
N VAL A 213 8.45 14.23 5.22
CA VAL A 213 8.64 13.63 6.55
C VAL A 213 7.89 14.43 7.62
N ARG A 214 7.95 15.76 7.59
CA ARG A 214 7.24 16.61 8.56
C ARG A 214 5.71 16.48 8.45
N LEU A 215 5.16 16.38 7.25
CA LEU A 215 3.71 16.22 7.04
C LEU A 215 3.21 14.91 7.67
N PHE A 216 3.99 13.83 7.49
CA PHE A 216 3.57 12.48 7.85
C PHE A 216 4.13 11.97 9.17
N GLN A 217 4.98 12.74 9.85
CA GLN A 217 5.67 12.33 11.08
C GLN A 217 4.75 11.74 12.15
N HIS A 218 3.60 12.37 12.38
CA HIS A 218 2.61 11.94 13.39
C HIS A 218 1.85 10.65 13.04
N MET A 219 2.02 10.15 11.81
CA MET A 219 1.41 8.90 11.34
C MET A 219 2.43 7.76 11.20
N LEU A 220 3.73 8.04 11.31
CA LEU A 220 4.78 7.02 11.27
C LEU A 220 4.75 6.15 12.54
N PRO A 221 5.11 4.87 12.44
CA PRO A 221 5.25 4.02 13.61
C PRO A 221 6.47 4.42 14.43
N GLU A 222 6.35 4.37 15.76
CA GLU A 222 7.50 4.53 16.66
C GLU A 222 8.37 3.27 16.72
N SER A 223 7.74 2.09 16.58
CA SER A 223 8.41 0.80 16.45
C SER A 223 7.50 -0.26 15.82
N ASP A 224 8.10 -1.33 15.32
CA ASP A 224 7.37 -2.49 14.78
C ASP A 224 6.51 -3.19 15.84
N ARG A 225 6.86 -3.02 17.12
CA ARG A 225 6.07 -3.53 18.26
C ARG A 225 4.70 -2.86 18.36
N GLU A 226 4.48 -1.72 17.71
CA GLU A 226 3.18 -1.06 17.70
C GLU A 226 2.07 -1.98 17.15
N CYS A 227 2.41 -2.89 16.23
CA CYS A 227 1.46 -3.90 15.72
C CYS A 227 1.00 -4.87 16.81
N PHE A 228 1.92 -5.27 17.69
CA PHE A 228 1.75 -6.35 18.66
C PHE A 228 1.37 -5.85 20.06
N ASN A 229 1.65 -4.58 20.39
CA ASN A 229 1.29 -3.98 21.67
C ASN A 229 -0.21 -3.69 21.75
N VAL A 230 -0.92 -4.57 22.47
CA VAL A 230 -2.36 -4.44 22.75
C VAL A 230 -2.64 -3.80 24.13
N ALA A 231 -1.60 -3.58 24.94
CA ALA A 231 -1.70 -2.98 26.28
C ALA A 231 -1.87 -1.45 26.20
N GLY A 232 -2.85 -0.91 26.95
CA GLY A 232 -3.12 0.54 27.05
C GLY A 232 -4.33 1.06 26.27
N LEU A 233 -5.35 0.23 26.04
CA LEU A 233 -6.64 0.63 25.45
C LEU A 233 -7.76 0.57 26.49
#